data_AF-A0A2V9JBS4-F1
#
_entry.id   AF-A0A2V9JBS4-F1
#
_cell.length_a   1.000
_cell.length_b   1.000
_cell.length_c   1.000
_cell.angle_alpha   90.00
_cell.angle_beta   90.00
_cell.angle_gamma   90.00
#
_symmetry.space_group_name_H-M   'P 1'
#
loop_
_entity.id
_entity.type
_entity.pdbx_description
1 polymer ?
#
loop_
_entity_poly.entity_id
_entity_poly.type
_entity_poly.pdbx_seq_one_letter_code
_entity_poly.pdbx_strand_id
1 'polypeptide(L)'
;MKIRTVWLTGPLTLLLVSIFPGYLRGNTSPTAKQALDKLLLGKEVKALIQLPATKEGLSVYLRPAGNKRLDERGVDLGALSKWLKSRGVGVDANEWETVTDVRVDKDRVELHLGGGGEGRRGSKHAAKITPGYKRAGGSRVNFRFEREISDGDIDPQNFLKVMARIVDVSEIQNQIVAKDFPEEFKGAIASKMVKEGMSYQMVLMAFGEAEQKKVNGSDGGDFSETWYYLREGHRWVLTFSNGKLNKIQAF
;
A
#
# COMPACT_ATOMS: atom_id res chain seq x y z
N MET A 1 -51.14 70.85 -24.72
CA MET A 1 -49.83 70.17 -24.72
C MET A 1 -49.11 70.45 -23.40
N LYS A 2 -49.03 69.43 -22.52
CA LYS A 2 -48.14 69.21 -21.35
C LYS A 2 -48.88 68.33 -20.34
N ILE A 3 -48.69 67.02 -20.48
CA ILE A 3 -49.14 66.01 -19.53
C ILE A 3 -47.99 65.82 -18.53
N ARG A 4 -48.26 65.99 -17.24
CA ARG A 4 -47.33 65.74 -16.14
C ARG A 4 -47.45 64.26 -15.74
N THR A 5 -46.39 63.50 -16.00
CA THR A 5 -46.24 62.11 -15.56
C THR A 5 -45.66 62.09 -14.15
N VAL A 6 -46.40 61.51 -13.21
CA VAL A 6 -45.99 61.30 -11.82
C VAL A 6 -45.14 60.03 -11.74
N TRP A 7 -44.03 60.13 -11.00
CA TRP A 7 -43.02 59.11 -10.78
C TRP A 7 -43.50 58.08 -9.75
N LEU A 8 -43.35 56.79 -10.06
CA LEU A 8 -43.38 55.70 -9.07
C LEU A 8 -41.95 55.22 -8.82
N THR A 9 -41.39 55.60 -7.68
CA THR A 9 -40.13 55.07 -7.14
C THR A 9 -40.44 53.87 -6.26
N GLY A 10 -40.07 52.66 -6.68
CA GLY A 10 -40.01 51.47 -5.84
C GLY A 10 -38.57 50.95 -5.78
N PRO A 11 -37.98 50.72 -4.60
CA PRO A 11 -36.60 50.27 -4.49
C PRO A 11 -36.49 48.79 -4.86
N LEU A 12 -35.68 48.50 -5.88
CA LEU A 12 -35.26 47.16 -6.27
C LEU A 12 -34.24 46.66 -5.24
N THR A 13 -34.68 45.88 -4.24
CA THR A 13 -33.80 45.16 -3.32
C THR A 13 -33.08 44.05 -4.07
N LEU A 14 -31.84 44.33 -4.48
CA LEU A 14 -30.91 43.36 -5.05
C LEU A 14 -30.37 42.48 -3.92
N LEU A 15 -30.91 41.28 -3.78
CA LEU A 15 -30.45 40.29 -2.79
C LEU A 15 -29.17 39.64 -3.33
N LEU A 16 -28.03 40.25 -2.99
CA LEU A 16 -26.69 39.76 -3.34
C LEU A 16 -26.39 38.55 -2.47
N VAL A 17 -26.77 37.35 -2.93
CA VAL A 17 -26.34 36.09 -2.33
C VAL A 17 -24.83 35.98 -2.54
N SER A 18 -24.09 36.30 -1.49
CA SER A 18 -22.66 36.09 -1.43
C SER A 18 -22.42 34.58 -1.34
N ILE A 19 -22.32 33.91 -2.50
CA ILE A 19 -21.79 32.56 -2.57
C ILE A 19 -20.31 32.68 -2.21
N PHE A 20 -20.02 32.53 -0.92
CA PHE A 20 -18.66 32.22 -0.48
C PHE A 20 -18.25 30.95 -1.22
N PRO A 21 -17.17 30.98 -2.03
CA PRO A 21 -16.59 29.75 -2.51
C PRO A 21 -16.00 29.08 -1.28
N GLY A 22 -16.81 28.20 -0.67
CA GLY A 22 -16.31 27.23 0.27
C GLY A 22 -15.14 26.55 -0.41
N TYR A 23 -13.96 26.67 0.21
CA TYR A 23 -12.80 25.87 -0.08
C TYR A 23 -13.28 24.44 -0.37
N LEU A 24 -13.19 24.02 -1.64
CA LEU A 24 -13.37 22.63 -2.04
C LEU A 24 -12.30 21.83 -1.28
N ARG A 25 -12.68 21.39 -0.08
CA ARG A 25 -11.99 20.36 0.69
C ARG A 25 -11.84 19.18 -0.26
N GLY A 26 -10.63 18.64 -0.34
CA GLY A 26 -10.30 17.57 -1.27
C GLY A 26 -11.37 16.48 -1.26
N ASN A 27 -11.61 15.90 -2.44
CA ASN A 27 -12.62 14.87 -2.72
C ASN A 27 -12.49 13.57 -1.89
N THR A 28 -11.56 13.51 -0.92
CA THR A 28 -11.37 12.37 -0.05
C THR A 28 -12.10 12.53 1.28
N SER A 29 -13.03 11.62 1.56
CA SER A 29 -13.80 11.59 2.79
C SER A 29 -12.92 11.22 3.99
N PRO A 30 -13.21 11.74 5.21
CA PRO A 30 -12.52 11.32 6.43
C PRO A 30 -12.58 9.79 6.65
N THR A 31 -13.68 9.15 6.27
CA THR A 31 -13.88 7.70 6.38
C THR A 31 -12.87 6.93 5.53
N ALA A 32 -12.65 7.36 4.28
CA ALA A 32 -11.68 6.71 3.40
C ALA A 32 -10.25 6.86 3.93
N LYS A 33 -9.88 8.05 4.44
CA LYS A 33 -8.59 8.29 5.09
C LYS A 33 -8.40 7.38 6.32
N GLN A 34 -9.40 7.32 7.18
CA GLN A 34 -9.37 6.47 8.37
C GLN A 34 -9.27 4.98 8.03
N ALA A 35 -9.93 4.52 6.97
CA ALA A 35 -9.83 3.14 6.51
C ALA A 35 -8.40 2.81 6.05
N LEU A 36 -7.77 3.74 5.31
CA LEU A 36 -6.38 3.60 4.88
C LEU A 36 -5.41 3.59 6.07
N ASP A 37 -5.57 4.53 7.01
CA ASP A 37 -4.77 4.60 8.23
C ASP A 37 -4.87 3.31 9.04
N LYS A 38 -6.10 2.81 9.25
CA LYS A 38 -6.34 1.56 9.97
C LYS A 38 -5.72 0.34 9.29
N LEU A 39 -5.65 0.35 7.95
CA LEU A 39 -5.01 -0.72 7.21
C LEU A 39 -3.49 -0.68 7.40
N LEU A 40 -2.87 0.49 7.25
CA LEU A 40 -1.42 0.61 7.08
C LEU A 40 -0.66 0.89 8.37
N LEU A 41 -1.19 1.71 9.29
CA LEU A 41 -0.45 2.13 10.47
C LEU A 41 -0.05 0.93 11.34
N GLY A 42 1.23 0.90 11.71
CA GLY A 42 1.82 -0.18 12.51
C GLY A 42 2.04 -1.48 11.74
N LYS A 43 1.78 -1.52 10.43
CA LYS A 43 2.09 -2.69 9.59
C LYS A 43 3.51 -2.64 9.08
N GLU A 44 4.09 -3.82 8.89
CA GLU A 44 5.39 -3.97 8.27
C GLU A 44 5.24 -4.09 6.76
N VAL A 45 6.16 -3.42 6.06
CA VAL A 45 6.33 -3.53 4.61
C VAL A 45 7.82 -3.68 4.33
N LYS A 46 8.17 -4.43 3.29
CA LYS A 46 9.58 -4.59 2.91
C LYS A 46 9.92 -3.68 1.74
N ALA A 47 10.92 -2.82 1.88
CA ALA A 47 11.31 -1.94 0.80
C ALA A 47 11.91 -2.74 -0.37
N LEU A 48 11.47 -2.50 -1.60
CA LEU A 48 12.01 -3.18 -2.80
C LEU A 48 13.27 -2.50 -3.33
N ILE A 49 13.54 -1.27 -2.91
CA ILE A 49 14.70 -0.46 -3.27
C ILE A 49 15.23 0.26 -2.04
N GLN A 50 16.45 0.78 -2.14
CA GLN A 50 16.95 1.71 -1.14
C GLN A 50 16.11 3.00 -1.15
N LEU A 51 15.61 3.37 0.02
CA LEU A 51 14.84 4.59 0.22
C LEU A 51 15.71 5.62 0.96
N PRO A 52 15.67 6.89 0.54
CA PRO A 52 16.56 7.90 1.10
C PRO A 52 16.09 8.41 2.47
N ALA A 53 17.05 8.72 3.36
CA ALA A 53 16.81 9.29 4.68
C ALA A 53 16.49 10.80 4.60
N THR A 54 15.34 11.15 4.04
CA THR A 54 14.93 12.54 3.86
C THR A 54 13.47 12.77 4.22
N LYS A 55 13.22 13.90 4.91
CA LYS A 55 11.90 14.47 5.15
C LYS A 55 11.18 14.89 3.85
N GLU A 56 11.91 15.14 2.77
CA GLU A 56 11.31 15.47 1.47
C GLU A 56 10.64 14.24 0.83
N GLY A 57 11.10 13.04 1.18
CA GLY A 57 10.64 11.76 0.65
C GLY A 57 11.01 11.50 -0.82
N LEU A 58 10.92 10.22 -1.21
CA LEU A 58 11.03 9.79 -2.59
C LEU A 58 9.66 9.91 -3.28
N SER A 59 9.58 10.53 -4.45
CA SER A 59 8.32 10.61 -5.20
C SER A 59 8.17 9.42 -6.15
N VAL A 60 6.99 8.83 -6.13
CA VAL A 60 6.53 7.75 -7.01
C VAL A 60 5.31 8.27 -7.77
N TYR A 61 5.44 8.45 -9.07
CA TYR A 61 4.42 9.03 -9.91
C TYR A 61 3.55 7.96 -10.54
N LEU A 62 2.23 8.07 -10.37
CA LEU A 62 1.28 7.11 -10.94
C LEU A 62 0.93 7.39 -12.39
N ARG A 63 1.24 8.62 -12.84
CA ARG A 63 1.14 9.06 -14.22
C ARG A 63 2.43 9.79 -14.61
N PRO A 64 2.82 9.79 -15.89
CA PRO A 64 4.02 10.50 -16.33
C PRO A 64 3.99 11.97 -15.89
N ALA A 65 5.03 12.40 -15.18
CA ALA A 65 5.14 13.76 -14.66
C ALA A 65 6.20 14.54 -15.45
N GLY A 66 5.74 15.29 -16.47
CA GLY A 66 6.56 16.24 -17.22
C GLY A 66 7.90 15.68 -17.71
N ASN A 67 8.99 16.39 -17.42
CA ASN A 67 10.36 16.10 -17.85
C ASN A 67 11.17 15.23 -16.87
N LYS A 68 10.51 14.50 -15.96
CA LYS A 68 11.19 13.66 -14.96
C LYS A 68 11.70 12.37 -15.59
N ARG A 69 12.87 11.93 -15.13
CA ARG A 69 13.41 10.61 -15.49
C ARG A 69 12.81 9.55 -14.57
N LEU A 70 11.68 9.00 -14.99
CA LEU A 70 10.94 7.97 -14.27
C LEU A 70 11.37 6.57 -14.72
N ASP A 71 11.39 5.61 -13.80
CA ASP A 71 11.42 4.19 -14.16
C ASP A 71 9.99 3.64 -14.40
N GLU A 72 9.87 2.35 -14.72
CA GLU A 72 8.58 1.68 -14.97
C GLU A 72 7.62 1.73 -13.76
N ARG A 73 8.16 1.91 -12.56
CA ARG A 73 7.41 2.00 -11.30
C ARG A 73 6.96 3.43 -11.03
N GLY A 74 7.46 4.40 -11.81
CA GLY A 74 7.20 5.83 -11.64
C GLY A 74 8.14 6.52 -10.66
N VAL A 75 9.26 5.89 -10.28
CA VAL A 75 10.23 6.46 -9.35
C VAL A 75 11.07 7.54 -10.05
N ASP A 76 11.16 8.74 -9.46
CA ASP A 76 12.08 9.79 -9.96
C ASP A 76 13.54 9.40 -9.68
N LEU A 77 14.20 8.83 -10.68
CA LEU A 77 15.58 8.35 -10.59
C LEU A 77 16.59 9.48 -10.37
N GLY A 78 16.26 10.70 -10.82
CA GLY A 78 17.10 11.88 -10.59
C GLY A 78 17.07 12.29 -9.13
N ALA A 79 15.87 12.38 -8.54
CA ALA A 79 15.69 12.65 -7.13
C ALA A 79 16.26 11.53 -6.25
N LEU A 80 16.02 10.26 -6.59
CA LEU A 80 16.55 9.11 -5.86
C LEU A 80 18.07 9.17 -5.77
N SER A 81 18.77 9.31 -6.90
CA SER A 81 20.23 9.38 -6.92
C SER A 81 20.76 10.58 -6.12
N LYS A 82 20.13 11.74 -6.27
CA LYS A 82 20.48 12.96 -5.53
C LYS A 82 20.36 12.76 -4.02
N TRP A 83 19.25 12.17 -3.56
CA TRP A 83 18.98 11.99 -2.14
C TRP A 83 19.80 10.89 -1.51
N LEU A 84 19.99 9.75 -2.17
CA LEU A 84 20.89 8.71 -1.65
C LEU A 84 22.34 9.22 -1.48
N LYS A 85 22.82 10.08 -2.40
CA LYS A 85 24.15 10.69 -2.30
C LYS A 85 24.27 11.73 -1.18
N SER A 86 23.28 12.62 -1.06
CA SER A 86 23.37 13.78 -0.15
C SER A 86 22.80 13.51 1.24
N ARG A 87 21.85 12.58 1.36
CA ARG A 87 21.12 12.28 2.60
C ARG A 87 21.39 10.87 3.11
N GLY A 88 21.94 9.97 2.29
CA GLY A 88 22.13 8.57 2.66
C GLY A 88 20.83 7.75 2.55
N VAL A 89 20.93 6.50 2.98
CA VAL A 89 19.85 5.51 2.97
C VAL A 89 19.11 5.56 4.30
N GLY A 90 17.79 5.64 4.28
CA GLY A 90 16.95 5.57 5.47
C GLY A 90 16.40 4.19 5.70
N VAL A 91 16.00 3.51 4.63
CA VAL A 91 15.56 2.11 4.60
C VAL A 91 16.29 1.41 3.47
N ASP A 92 16.95 0.30 3.78
CA ASP A 92 17.68 -0.51 2.83
C ASP A 92 16.73 -1.34 1.96
N ALA A 93 17.21 -1.72 0.77
CA ALA A 93 16.48 -2.66 -0.05
C ALA A 93 16.37 -4.01 0.67
N ASN A 94 15.20 -4.63 0.59
CA ASN A 94 14.80 -5.86 1.26
C ASN A 94 14.72 -5.79 2.79
N GLU A 95 14.80 -4.59 3.38
CA GLU A 95 14.58 -4.38 4.80
C GLU A 95 13.07 -4.25 5.08
N TRP A 96 12.61 -4.96 6.11
CA TRP A 96 11.28 -4.80 6.68
C TRP A 96 11.27 -3.57 7.58
N GLU A 97 10.30 -2.70 7.36
CA GLU A 97 10.11 -1.49 8.15
C GLU A 97 8.63 -1.24 8.42
N THR A 98 8.36 -0.66 9.58
CA THR A 98 6.99 -0.35 9.99
C THR A 98 6.51 0.94 9.34
N VAL A 99 5.27 0.94 8.85
CA VAL A 99 4.55 2.17 8.47
C VAL A 99 4.15 2.91 9.74
N THR A 100 4.73 4.09 9.93
CA THR A 100 4.62 4.90 11.15
C THR A 100 3.66 6.09 11.01
N ASP A 101 3.43 6.56 9.78
CA ASP A 101 2.51 7.64 9.47
C ASP A 101 2.00 7.52 8.03
N VAL A 102 0.76 7.95 7.80
CA VAL A 102 0.10 7.99 6.51
C VAL A 102 -0.59 9.34 6.39
N ARG A 103 -0.24 10.12 5.37
CA ARG A 103 -0.85 11.43 5.14
C ARG A 103 -1.45 11.51 3.76
N VAL A 104 -2.75 11.78 3.70
CA VAL A 104 -3.48 11.98 2.44
C VAL A 104 -3.68 13.48 2.20
N ASP A 105 -2.88 14.00 1.29
CA ASP A 105 -2.96 15.36 0.77
C ASP A 105 -3.90 15.43 -0.45
N LYS A 106 -3.97 16.61 -1.08
CA LYS A 106 -4.81 16.86 -2.26
C LYS A 106 -4.41 15.98 -3.47
N ASP A 107 -3.12 15.84 -3.72
CA ASP A 107 -2.55 15.24 -4.94
C ASP A 107 -1.59 14.08 -4.68
N ARG A 108 -1.35 13.74 -3.41
CA ARG A 108 -0.45 12.66 -3.01
C ARG A 108 -0.87 11.95 -1.73
N VAL A 109 -0.36 10.74 -1.57
CA VAL A 109 -0.30 10.03 -0.29
C VAL A 109 1.16 9.92 0.14
N GLU A 110 1.47 10.40 1.32
CA GLU A 110 2.79 10.35 1.95
C GLU A 110 2.83 9.22 2.99
N LEU A 111 3.76 8.28 2.85
CA LEU A 111 4.00 7.19 3.80
C LEU A 111 5.33 7.40 4.53
N HIS A 112 5.34 7.17 5.84
CA HIS A 112 6.55 7.21 6.67
C HIS A 112 6.91 5.79 7.08
N LEU A 113 8.12 5.36 6.74
CA LEU A 113 8.69 4.08 7.15
C LEU A 113 9.75 4.34 8.22
N GLY A 114 9.72 3.61 9.35
CA GLY A 114 10.75 3.65 10.39
C GLY A 114 11.04 5.05 11.00
N GLY A 115 10.12 6.02 10.86
CA GLY A 115 10.29 7.41 11.34
C GLY A 115 10.27 8.51 10.27
N GLY A 116 10.06 8.18 8.98
CA GLY A 116 9.69 9.19 7.98
C GLY A 116 10.84 10.04 7.43
N GLY A 117 12.09 9.60 7.57
CA GLY A 117 13.27 10.32 7.09
C GLY A 117 13.69 11.49 7.99
N GLU A 118 13.03 11.68 9.13
CA GLU A 118 13.44 12.61 10.18
C GLU A 118 14.42 11.90 11.10
N GLY A 119 15.68 11.79 10.67
CA GLY A 119 16.74 11.40 11.61
C GLY A 119 16.75 12.35 12.81
N ARG A 120 16.80 11.80 14.04
CA ARG A 120 17.19 12.53 15.25
C ARG A 120 18.38 13.39 14.87
N ARG A 121 18.21 14.73 14.84
CA ARG A 121 19.21 15.76 14.50
C ARG A 121 20.56 15.12 14.24
N GLY A 122 20.82 14.73 12.98
CA GLY A 122 22.08 14.13 12.60
C GLY A 122 23.18 14.96 13.21
N SER A 123 23.94 14.34 14.11
CA SER A 123 25.02 14.99 14.82
C SER A 123 25.85 15.78 13.80
N LYS A 124 26.32 16.96 14.18
CA LYS A 124 27.21 17.80 13.36
C LYS A 124 28.58 17.13 13.10
N HIS A 125 28.67 15.81 13.24
CA HIS A 125 29.88 14.98 13.28
C HIS A 125 29.83 13.75 12.35
N ALA A 126 28.86 13.62 11.44
CA ALA A 126 28.88 12.55 10.45
C ALA A 126 29.93 12.83 9.34
N ALA A 127 31.21 12.64 9.67
CA ALA A 127 32.37 12.97 8.84
C ALA A 127 32.57 12.08 7.59
N LYS A 128 31.63 11.18 7.26
CA LYS A 128 31.68 10.36 6.04
C LYS A 128 30.27 10.16 5.47
N ILE A 129 29.80 11.12 4.67
CA ILE A 129 28.65 10.91 3.78
C ILE A 129 29.19 10.26 2.51
N THR A 130 29.28 8.93 2.49
CA THR A 130 29.47 8.17 1.26
C THR A 130 28.09 7.79 0.69
N PRO A 131 27.95 7.66 -0.64
CA PRO A 131 26.72 7.12 -1.23
C PRO A 131 26.38 5.78 -0.59
N GLY A 132 25.13 5.60 -0.13
CA GLY A 132 24.69 4.34 0.49
C GLY A 132 24.83 4.27 2.02
N TYR A 133 25.29 5.31 2.70
CA TYR A 133 25.37 5.31 4.17
C TYR A 133 23.97 5.24 4.83
N LYS A 134 23.72 4.19 5.62
CA LYS A 134 22.47 4.01 6.37
C LYS A 134 22.34 5.00 7.53
N ARG A 135 21.18 5.64 7.66
CA ARG A 135 20.85 6.61 8.69
C ARG A 135 19.64 6.16 9.50
N ALA A 136 19.69 6.45 10.80
CA ALA A 136 18.53 6.30 11.68
C ALA A 136 17.43 7.31 11.33
N GLY A 137 16.17 6.92 11.52
CA GLY A 137 14.99 7.75 11.28
C GLY A 137 14.18 7.38 10.02
N GLY A 138 14.54 6.28 9.34
CA GLY A 138 13.74 5.69 8.29
C GLY A 138 13.62 6.55 7.03
N SER A 139 12.52 6.40 6.29
CA SER A 139 12.31 7.02 4.97
C SER A 139 10.89 7.51 4.77
N ARG A 140 10.69 8.37 3.77
CA ARG A 140 9.38 8.84 3.34
C ARG A 140 9.16 8.56 1.85
N VAL A 141 7.94 8.20 1.50
CA VAL A 141 7.53 7.95 0.12
C VAL A 141 6.29 8.77 -0.19
N ASN A 142 6.29 9.48 -1.32
CA ASN A 142 5.18 10.27 -1.81
C ASN A 142 4.61 9.65 -3.08
N PHE A 143 3.44 9.01 -3.00
CA PHE A 143 2.70 8.52 -4.15
C PHE A 143 1.92 9.67 -4.78
N ARG A 144 2.37 10.17 -5.93
CA ARG A 144 1.83 11.35 -6.60
C ARG A 144 0.87 10.95 -7.71
N PHE A 145 -0.36 11.46 -7.60
CA PHE A 145 -1.45 11.14 -8.52
C PHE A 145 -1.51 12.11 -9.71
N GLU A 146 -0.86 13.29 -9.62
CA GLU A 146 -0.91 14.37 -10.65
C GLU A 146 -2.35 14.84 -10.94
N ARG A 147 -3.25 14.66 -9.96
CA ARG A 147 -4.62 15.17 -9.92
C ARG A 147 -5.11 15.13 -8.48
N GLU A 148 -6.28 15.71 -8.26
CA GLU A 148 -7.01 15.51 -7.02
C GLU A 148 -7.33 14.02 -6.80
N ILE A 149 -7.04 13.56 -5.59
CA ILE A 149 -7.30 12.20 -5.13
C ILE A 149 -8.78 12.06 -4.78
N SER A 150 -9.37 10.94 -5.18
CA SER A 150 -10.74 10.51 -4.82
C SER A 150 -10.71 9.37 -3.79
N ASP A 151 -11.85 9.07 -3.17
CA ASP A 151 -11.97 7.92 -2.24
C ASP A 151 -11.53 6.59 -2.88
N GLY A 152 -11.84 6.37 -4.16
CA GLY A 152 -11.46 5.14 -4.87
C GLY A 152 -9.94 4.97 -5.06
N ASP A 153 -9.18 6.06 -5.04
CA ASP A 153 -7.73 6.05 -5.17
C ASP A 153 -7.02 5.62 -3.89
N ILE A 154 -7.62 5.94 -2.75
CA ILE A 154 -7.13 5.60 -1.40
C ILE A 154 -7.90 4.44 -0.78
N ASP A 155 -8.79 3.81 -1.54
CA ASP A 155 -9.40 2.54 -1.16
C ASP A 155 -8.28 1.56 -0.75
N PRO A 156 -8.39 0.88 0.41
CA PRO A 156 -7.34 0.02 0.94
C PRO A 156 -6.77 -0.97 -0.09
N GLN A 157 -7.61 -1.64 -0.88
CA GLN A 157 -7.14 -2.65 -1.84
C GLN A 157 -6.48 -2.01 -3.06
N ASN A 158 -7.00 -0.88 -3.54
CA ASN A 158 -6.40 -0.16 -4.64
C ASN A 158 -5.06 0.47 -4.25
N PHE A 159 -4.97 1.03 -3.05
CA PHE A 159 -3.76 1.68 -2.59
C PHE A 159 -2.62 0.68 -2.31
N LEU A 160 -2.92 -0.55 -1.87
CA LEU A 160 -1.89 -1.61 -1.76
C LEU A 160 -1.25 -1.93 -3.11
N LYS A 161 -2.01 -1.91 -4.21
CA LYS A 161 -1.46 -2.08 -5.57
C LYS A 161 -0.54 -0.92 -5.98
N VAL A 162 -0.86 0.28 -5.51
CA VAL A 162 -0.01 1.47 -5.70
C VAL A 162 1.30 1.33 -4.92
N MET A 163 1.22 0.92 -3.64
CA MET A 163 2.38 0.68 -2.79
C MET A 163 3.31 -0.41 -3.34
N ALA A 164 2.73 -1.49 -3.91
CA ALA A 164 3.45 -2.62 -4.48
C ALA A 164 4.51 -2.24 -5.54
N ARG A 165 4.44 -1.02 -6.09
CA ARG A 165 5.46 -0.48 -7.00
C ARG A 165 6.83 -0.31 -6.35
N ILE A 166 6.91 -0.11 -5.03
CA ILE A 166 8.20 0.18 -4.35
C ILE A 166 8.37 -0.52 -3.01
N VAL A 167 7.31 -1.08 -2.44
CA VAL A 167 7.35 -1.89 -1.22
C VAL A 167 6.58 -3.19 -1.42
N ASP A 168 7.06 -4.27 -0.83
CA ASP A 168 6.34 -5.53 -0.73
C ASP A 168 5.27 -5.41 0.37
N VAL A 169 4.02 -5.64 -0.01
CA VAL A 169 2.83 -5.54 0.85
C VAL A 169 2.18 -6.91 1.13
N SER A 170 2.87 -7.99 0.77
CA SER A 170 2.34 -9.36 0.89
C SER A 170 1.89 -9.69 2.31
N GLU A 171 2.62 -9.25 3.34
CA GLU A 171 2.22 -9.47 4.72
C GLU A 171 0.89 -8.80 5.06
N ILE A 172 0.68 -7.56 4.62
CA ILE A 172 -0.59 -6.85 4.83
C ILE A 172 -1.72 -7.59 4.13
N GLN A 173 -1.53 -7.98 2.87
CA GLN A 173 -2.53 -8.72 2.10
C GLN A 173 -2.87 -10.06 2.77
N ASN A 174 -1.86 -10.79 3.21
CA ASN A 174 -2.00 -12.05 3.94
C ASN A 174 -2.81 -11.87 5.23
N GLN A 175 -2.54 -10.80 5.99
CA GLN A 175 -3.31 -10.48 7.21
C GLN A 175 -4.76 -10.10 6.92
N ILE A 176 -5.05 -9.40 5.81
CA ILE A 176 -6.44 -9.09 5.42
C ILE A 176 -7.18 -10.39 5.14
N VAL A 177 -6.63 -11.24 4.27
CA VAL A 177 -7.29 -12.49 3.87
C VAL A 177 -7.44 -13.43 5.06
N ALA A 178 -6.45 -13.47 5.96
CA ALA A 178 -6.52 -14.29 7.17
C ALA A 178 -7.68 -13.92 8.10
N LYS A 179 -8.15 -12.67 8.09
CA LYS A 179 -9.30 -12.26 8.92
C LYS A 179 -10.60 -12.94 8.49
N ASP A 180 -10.75 -13.17 7.19
CA ASP A 180 -11.94 -13.75 6.57
C ASP A 180 -11.93 -15.28 6.61
N PHE A 181 -10.86 -15.90 7.09
CA PHE A 181 -10.81 -17.34 7.28
C PHE A 181 -11.74 -17.78 8.42
N PRO A 182 -12.41 -18.95 8.30
CA PRO A 182 -13.16 -19.55 9.40
C PRO A 182 -12.29 -19.77 10.64
N GLU A 183 -12.84 -19.47 11.83
CA GLU A 183 -12.13 -19.57 13.12
C GLU A 183 -11.51 -20.95 13.36
N GLU A 184 -12.18 -22.02 12.91
CA GLU A 184 -11.69 -23.41 13.03
C GLU A 184 -10.32 -23.65 12.36
N PHE A 185 -9.97 -22.86 11.35
CA PHE A 185 -8.72 -22.97 10.60
C PHE A 185 -7.65 -21.99 11.07
N LYS A 186 -8.01 -20.88 11.73
CA LYS A 186 -7.04 -19.86 12.17
C LYS A 186 -5.95 -20.43 13.07
N GLY A 187 -6.33 -21.27 14.04
CA GLY A 187 -5.37 -21.93 14.95
C GLY A 187 -4.41 -22.87 14.22
N ALA A 188 -4.90 -23.59 13.21
CA ALA A 188 -4.06 -24.48 12.41
C ALA A 188 -3.07 -23.70 11.53
N ILE A 189 -3.53 -22.63 10.87
CA ILE A 189 -2.68 -21.77 10.04
C ILE A 189 -1.59 -21.11 10.89
N ALA A 190 -1.95 -20.55 12.06
CA ALA A 190 -0.99 -19.96 12.98
C ALA A 190 0.05 -20.97 13.48
N SER A 191 -0.35 -22.24 13.64
CA SER A 191 0.53 -23.34 14.05
C SER A 191 1.27 -23.99 12.87
N LYS A 192 1.19 -23.40 11.66
CA LYS A 192 1.77 -23.94 10.41
C LYS A 192 1.34 -25.38 10.10
N MET A 193 0.09 -25.70 10.43
CA MET A 193 -0.56 -27.00 10.20
C MET A 193 -1.64 -26.89 9.12
N VAL A 194 -1.90 -28.00 8.43
CA VAL A 194 -3.01 -28.14 7.48
C VAL A 194 -4.12 -29.03 8.04
N LYS A 195 -5.37 -28.73 7.66
CA LYS A 195 -6.56 -29.52 7.99
C LYS A 195 -7.43 -29.68 6.74
N GLU A 196 -8.15 -30.79 6.66
CA GLU A 196 -9.17 -30.99 5.63
C GLU A 196 -10.20 -29.85 5.66
N GLY A 197 -10.72 -29.47 4.49
CA GLY A 197 -11.62 -28.33 4.31
C GLY A 197 -10.93 -26.97 4.11
N MET A 198 -9.61 -26.89 4.32
CA MET A 198 -8.84 -25.67 4.02
C MET A 198 -8.87 -25.35 2.52
N SER A 199 -8.96 -24.05 2.17
CA SER A 199 -8.78 -23.60 0.78
C SER A 199 -7.31 -23.57 0.38
N TYR A 200 -7.01 -23.44 -0.92
CA TYR A 200 -5.65 -23.22 -1.42
C TYR A 200 -4.91 -22.14 -0.64
N GLN A 201 -5.56 -20.99 -0.44
CA GLN A 201 -4.92 -19.86 0.21
C GLN A 201 -4.64 -20.13 1.70
N MET A 202 -5.52 -20.84 2.40
CA MET A 202 -5.26 -21.26 3.79
C MET A 202 -4.07 -22.20 3.88
N VAL A 203 -3.94 -23.13 2.93
CA VAL A 203 -2.79 -24.04 2.86
C VAL A 203 -1.51 -23.28 2.54
N LEU A 204 -1.52 -22.36 1.57
CA LEU A 204 -0.36 -21.52 1.26
C LEU A 204 0.08 -20.67 2.48
N MET A 205 -0.89 -20.15 3.24
CA MET A 205 -0.60 -19.40 4.47
C MET A 205 0.01 -20.28 5.58
N ALA A 206 -0.38 -21.54 5.66
CA ALA A 206 0.11 -22.47 6.68
C ALA A 206 1.46 -23.13 6.29
N PHE A 207 1.59 -23.53 5.03
CA PHE A 207 2.66 -24.39 4.51
C PHE A 207 3.62 -23.69 3.54
N GLY A 208 3.29 -22.51 3.03
CA GLY A 208 4.04 -21.85 1.97
C GLY A 208 3.70 -22.41 0.57
N GLU A 209 4.51 -22.06 -0.42
CA GLU A 209 4.38 -22.59 -1.78
C GLU A 209 4.83 -24.05 -1.84
N ALA A 210 4.07 -24.88 -2.55
CA ALA A 210 4.41 -26.27 -2.81
C ALA A 210 5.58 -26.37 -3.79
N GLU A 211 6.43 -27.37 -3.57
CA GLU A 211 7.57 -27.72 -4.40
C GLU A 211 7.12 -28.24 -5.76
N GLN A 212 6.00 -28.97 -5.76
CA GLN A 212 5.36 -29.44 -6.98
C GLN A 212 3.84 -29.40 -6.84
N LYS A 213 3.17 -28.98 -7.92
CA LYS A 213 1.72 -29.02 -8.07
C LYS A 213 1.38 -29.86 -9.30
N LYS A 214 0.39 -30.74 -9.18
CA LYS A 214 -0.09 -31.60 -10.26
C LYS A 214 -1.60 -31.51 -10.34
N VAL A 215 -2.13 -31.06 -11.48
CA VAL A 215 -3.56 -31.17 -11.78
C VAL A 215 -3.85 -32.60 -12.19
N ASN A 216 -4.80 -33.26 -11.51
CA ASN A 216 -5.11 -34.68 -11.70
C ASN A 216 -6.31 -34.94 -12.60
N GLY A 217 -7.17 -33.94 -12.84
CA GLY A 217 -8.32 -34.06 -13.74
C GLY A 217 -9.07 -32.74 -13.91
N SER A 218 -9.56 -32.49 -15.12
CA SER A 218 -10.36 -31.31 -15.52
C SER A 218 -11.66 -31.65 -16.24
N ASP A 219 -11.96 -32.94 -16.42
CA ASP A 219 -13.00 -33.37 -17.37
C ASP A 219 -14.19 -33.94 -16.60
N GLY A 220 -15.38 -33.38 -16.83
CA GLY A 220 -16.64 -33.86 -16.24
C GLY A 220 -17.12 -33.15 -14.97
N GLY A 221 -16.43 -32.11 -14.50
CA GLY A 221 -16.91 -31.20 -13.46
C GLY A 221 -16.20 -31.28 -12.10
N ASP A 222 -15.38 -32.32 -11.87
CA ASP A 222 -14.57 -32.43 -10.65
C ASP A 222 -13.12 -32.00 -10.90
N PHE A 223 -12.74 -30.86 -10.34
CA PHE A 223 -11.37 -30.37 -10.38
C PHE A 223 -10.58 -30.96 -9.21
N SER A 224 -9.49 -31.67 -9.51
CA SER A 224 -8.58 -32.15 -8.47
C SER A 224 -7.13 -31.77 -8.76
N GLU A 225 -6.43 -31.36 -7.71
CA GLU A 225 -5.03 -30.96 -7.74
C GLU A 225 -4.29 -31.57 -6.54
N THR A 226 -3.09 -32.07 -6.75
CA THR A 226 -2.22 -32.57 -5.68
C THR A 226 -0.99 -31.68 -5.55
N TRP A 227 -0.71 -31.26 -4.32
CA TRP A 227 0.46 -30.49 -3.94
C TRP A 227 1.42 -31.36 -3.13
N TYR A 228 2.71 -31.24 -3.41
CA TYR A 228 3.77 -31.98 -2.75
C TYR A 228 4.66 -31.03 -1.97
N TYR A 229 4.92 -31.37 -0.71
CA TYR A 229 5.83 -30.62 0.16
C TYR A 229 6.91 -31.48 0.78
N LEU A 230 8.07 -30.88 1.06
CA LEU A 230 9.14 -31.43 1.86
C LEU A 230 9.35 -30.53 3.09
N ARG A 231 8.78 -30.92 4.23
CA ARG A 231 8.87 -30.13 5.46
C ARG A 231 9.28 -31.01 6.63
N GLU A 232 10.23 -30.51 7.42
CA GLU A 232 10.72 -31.18 8.63
C GLU A 232 11.19 -32.61 8.35
N GLY A 233 11.82 -32.83 7.19
CA GLY A 233 12.29 -34.14 6.75
C GLY A 233 11.21 -35.10 6.24
N HIS A 234 9.94 -34.70 6.25
CA HIS A 234 8.81 -35.51 5.80
C HIS A 234 8.27 -35.03 4.46
N ARG A 235 7.83 -35.98 3.63
CA ARG A 235 7.13 -35.67 2.38
C ARG A 235 5.64 -35.59 2.65
N TRP A 236 5.06 -34.41 2.48
CA TRP A 236 3.62 -34.21 2.57
C TRP A 236 2.99 -34.23 1.18
N VAL A 237 1.84 -34.90 1.05
CA VAL A 237 1.03 -34.96 -0.16
C VAL A 237 -0.37 -34.50 0.18
N LEU A 238 -0.76 -33.35 -0.37
CA LEU A 238 -2.03 -32.70 -0.10
C LEU A 238 -2.88 -32.75 -1.36
N THR A 239 -4.04 -33.40 -1.32
CA THR A 239 -4.94 -33.49 -2.47
C THR A 239 -6.16 -32.62 -2.25
N PHE A 240 -6.42 -31.75 -3.21
CA PHE A 240 -7.56 -30.88 -3.28
C PHE A 240 -8.62 -31.44 -4.22
N SER A 241 -9.87 -31.20 -3.85
CA SER A 241 -11.05 -31.44 -4.69
C SER A 241 -11.89 -30.18 -4.65
N ASN A 242 -12.22 -29.63 -5.82
CA ASN A 242 -13.08 -28.46 -5.99
C ASN A 242 -12.64 -27.27 -5.11
N GLY A 243 -11.33 -27.03 -5.02
CA GLY A 243 -10.75 -25.90 -4.29
C GLY A 243 -10.55 -26.09 -2.79
N LYS A 244 -10.87 -27.29 -2.25
CA LYS A 244 -10.76 -27.61 -0.83
C LYS A 244 -9.84 -28.80 -0.60
N LEU A 245 -9.02 -28.72 0.43
CA LEU A 245 -8.13 -29.80 0.85
C LEU A 245 -8.99 -30.98 1.32
N ASN A 246 -8.92 -32.09 0.59
CA ASN A 246 -9.71 -33.28 0.82
C ASN A 246 -8.87 -34.37 1.51
N LYS A 247 -7.59 -34.49 1.17
CA LYS A 247 -6.73 -35.55 1.70
C LYS A 247 -5.35 -35.04 2.09
N ILE A 248 -4.84 -35.52 3.22
CA ILE A 248 -3.52 -35.21 3.76
C ILE A 248 -2.75 -36.53 3.95
N GLN A 249 -1.53 -36.63 3.43
CA GLN A 249 -0.63 -37.75 3.66
C GLN A 249 0.76 -37.22 4.01
N ALA A 250 1.42 -37.81 5.00
CA ALA A 250 2.80 -37.54 5.36
C ALA A 250 3.59 -38.85 5.35
N PHE A 251 4.78 -38.83 4.76
CA PHE A 251 5.71 -39.95 4.63
C PHE A 251 7.06 -39.61 5.23
#